data_AF-A0A388PWA5-F1
#
_entry.id   AF-A0A388PWA5-F1
#
_cell.length_a   1.000
_cell.length_b   1.000
_cell.length_c   1.000
_cell.angle_alpha   90.00
_cell.angle_beta   90.00
_cell.angle_gamma   90.00
#
_symmetry.space_group_name_H-M   'P 1'
#
loop_
_entity.id
_entity.type
_entity.pdbx_description
1 polymer ?
#
loop_
_entity_poly.entity_id
_entity_poly.type
_entity_poly.pdbx_seq_one_letter_code
_entity_poly.pdbx_strand_id
1 'polypeptide(L)' 'MISTKADFFEVIYHPWPTELAKRYQNLGKHVIGGLSLLVEQALFQINYFSQKEFDFDQMRTDLLKVAYEAIKK' A
#
# COMPACT_ATOMS: atom_id res chain seq x y z
N MET A 1 26.61 -7.72 11.87
CA MET A 1 25.52 -7.49 10.90
C MET A 1 24.61 -6.40 11.45
N ILE A 2 24.46 -5.27 10.75
CA ILE A 2 23.60 -4.18 11.20
C ILE A 2 22.14 -4.64 11.01
N SER A 3 21.48 -5.05 12.09
CA SER A 3 20.04 -5.34 12.08
C SER A 3 19.29 -4.06 12.40
N THR A 4 18.77 -3.39 11.38
CA THR A 4 17.87 -2.24 11.56
C THR A 4 16.44 -2.75 11.73
N LYS A 5 15.73 -2.23 12.75
CA LYS A 5 14.29 -2.42 12.97
C LYS A 5 13.41 -1.55 12.05
N ALA A 6 14.00 -0.93 11.03
CA ALA A 6 13.29 0.01 10.17
C ALA A 6 12.39 -0.74 9.17
N ASP A 7 11.15 -0.26 9.04
CA ASP A 7 10.23 -0.69 8.00
C ASP A 7 10.75 -0.27 6.62
N PHE A 8 10.48 -1.07 5.59
CA PHE A 8 10.88 -0.77 4.22
C PHE A 8 9.73 -0.10 3.47
N PHE A 9 9.95 1.14 3.05
CA PHE A 9 8.99 1.92 2.28
C PHE A 9 9.45 2.03 0.84
N GLU A 10 8.61 1.60 -0.11
CA GLU A 10 8.88 1.69 -1.53
C GLU A 10 7.67 2.24 -2.27
N VAL A 11 7.88 3.31 -3.05
CA VAL A 11 6.81 4.04 -3.77
C VAL A 11 6.43 3.36 -5.10
N ILE A 12 7.25 2.42 -5.59
CA ILE A 12 7.05 1.75 -6.87
C ILE A 12 5.81 0.85 -6.81
N TYR A 13 4.92 0.98 -7.80
CA TYR A 13 3.68 0.21 -7.91
C TYR A 13 3.70 -0.82 -9.06
N HIS A 14 4.60 -0.69 -10.04
CA HIS A 14 4.83 -1.70 -11.06
C HIS A 14 6.29 -1.65 -11.55
N PRO A 15 6.97 -2.81 -11.69
CA PRO A 15 6.54 -4.15 -11.28
C PRO A 15 6.45 -4.25 -9.74
N TRP A 16 5.45 -4.96 -9.23
CA TRP A 16 5.28 -5.21 -7.80
C TRP A 16 5.10 -6.71 -7.52
N PRO A 17 5.74 -7.27 -6.46
CA PRO A 17 6.77 -6.65 -5.63
C PRO A 17 8.12 -6.58 -6.36
N THR A 18 8.92 -5.54 -6.07
CA THR A 18 10.31 -5.46 -6.55
C THR A 18 11.17 -6.53 -5.86
N GLU A 19 12.34 -6.85 -6.41
CA GLU A 19 13.27 -7.79 -5.78
C GLU A 19 13.74 -7.34 -4.39
N LEU A 20 13.80 -6.02 -4.14
CA LEU A 20 14.15 -5.47 -2.84
C LEU A 20 12.99 -5.64 -1.84
N ALA A 21 11.76 -5.33 -2.25
CA ALA A 21 10.56 -5.56 -1.44
C ALA A 21 10.41 -7.06 -1.07
N LYS A 22 10.61 -7.97 -2.03
CA LYS A 22 10.58 -9.43 -1.78
C LYS A 22 11.59 -9.85 -0.72
N ARG A 23 12.83 -9.32 -0.77
CA ARG A 23 13.86 -9.63 0.23
C ARG A 23 13.47 -9.18 1.63
N TYR A 24 12.86 -8.01 1.78
CA TYR A 24 12.39 -7.52 3.08
C TYR A 24 11.17 -8.30 3.60
N GLN A 25 10.23 -8.65 2.72
CA GLN A 25 9.10 -9.53 3.06
C GLN A 25 9.59 -10.90 3.56
N ASN A 26 10.57 -11.51 2.88
CA ASN A 26 11.15 -12.80 3.27
C ASN A 26 11.88 -12.75 4.62
N LEU A 27 12.33 -11.57 5.05
CA LEU A 27 12.93 -11.35 6.36
C LEU A 27 11.88 -11.09 7.46
N GLY A 28 10.58 -11.19 7.14
CA GLY A 28 9.48 -10.90 8.06
C GLY A 28 9.37 -9.41 8.41
N LYS A 29 10.02 -8.53 7.66
CA LYS A 29 9.96 -7.08 7.90
C LYS A 29 8.72 -6.50 7.24
N HIS A 30 8.15 -5.48 7.89
CA HIS A 30 7.02 -4.77 7.33
C HIS A 30 7.45 -4.00 6.08
N VAL A 31 6.70 -4.21 5.00
CA VAL A 31 6.91 -3.52 3.73
C VAL A 31 5.68 -2.69 3.44
N ILE A 32 5.86 -1.38 3.38
CA ILE A 32 4.85 -0.43 2.95
C ILE A 32 5.10 -0.19 1.45
N GLY A 33 4.29 -0.82 0.61
CA GLY A 33 4.39 -0.72 -0.84
C GLY A 33 3.65 0.46 -1.44
N GLY A 34 4.00 0.81 -2.68
CA GLY A 34 3.40 1.93 -3.41
C GLY A 34 1.90 1.78 -3.63
N LEU A 35 1.40 0.54 -3.68
CA LEU A 35 -0.03 0.26 -3.79
C LEU A 35 -0.82 0.74 -2.56
N SER A 36 -0.31 0.49 -1.36
CA SER A 36 -0.95 0.96 -0.11
C SER A 36 -0.93 2.49 -0.06
N LEU A 37 0.17 3.11 -0.49
CA LEU A 37 0.26 4.58 -0.58
C LEU A 37 -0.79 5.17 -1.54
N LEU A 38 -0.98 4.56 -2.71
CA LEU A 38 -1.99 4.99 -3.68
C LEU A 38 -3.41 4.88 -3.10
N VAL A 39 -3.70 3.83 -2.31
CA VAL A 39 -5.00 3.69 -1.64
C VAL A 39 -5.20 4.78 -0.59
N GLU A 40 -4.20 5.07 0.24
CA GLU A 40 -4.29 6.18 1.21
C GLU A 40 -4.55 7.50 0.49
N GLN A 41 -3.81 7.79 -0.58
CA GLN A 41 -4.02 9.00 -1.39
C GLN A 41 -5.44 9.08 -1.97
N ALA A 42 -5.93 7.99 -2.54
CA ALA A 42 -7.29 7.92 -3.10
C ALA A 42 -8.36 8.15 -2.02
N LEU A 43 -8.19 7.59 -0.83
CA LEU A 43 -9.11 7.75 0.30
C LEU A 43 -9.25 9.23 0.70
N PHE A 44 -8.12 9.93 0.83
CA PHE A 44 -8.11 11.37 1.13
C PHE A 44 -8.71 12.20 -0.01
N GLN A 45 -8.45 11.85 -1.27
CA GLN A 45 -9.03 12.53 -2.42
C GLN A 45 -10.56 12.36 -2.49
N ILE A 46 -11.07 11.15 -2.25
CA ILE A 46 -12.51 10.89 -2.23
C ILE A 46 -13.19 11.70 -1.13
N ASN A 47 -12.62 11.75 0.07
CA ASN A 47 -13.12 12.59 1.15
C ASN A 47 -13.14 14.07 0.75
N TYR A 48 -12.02 14.57 0.23
CA TYR A 48 -11.89 15.99 -0.13
C TYR A 48 -12.79 16.41 -1.29
N PHE A 49 -12.95 15.59 -2.33
CA PHE A 49 -13.77 15.97 -3.49
C PHE A 49 -15.26 15.70 -3.30
N SER A 50 -15.61 14.60 -2.61
CA SER A 50 -17.02 14.25 -2.43
C SER A 50 -17.68 15.04 -1.29
N GLN A 51 -16.90 15.49 -0.30
CA GLN A 51 -17.42 16.09 0.93
C GLN A 51 -18.45 15.20 1.65
N LYS A 52 -18.37 13.88 1.46
CA LYS A 52 -19.25 12.90 2.08
C LYS A 52 -18.58 12.24 3.27
N GLU A 53 -19.36 12.01 4.32
CA GLU A 53 -18.94 11.10 5.39
C GLU A 53 -19.05 9.65 4.92
N PHE A 54 -18.02 8.86 5.20
CA PHE A 54 -17.98 7.42 5.00
C PHE A 54 -17.06 6.79 6.03
N ASP A 55 -17.21 5.48 6.22
CA ASP A 55 -16.30 4.71 7.06
C ASP A 55 -14.93 4.57 6.34
N PHE A 56 -13.94 5.27 6.87
CA PHE A 56 -12.59 5.32 6.32
C PHE A 56 -11.91 3.96 6.30
N ASP A 57 -12.08 3.15 7.35
CA ASP A 57 -11.40 1.86 7.47
C ASP A 57 -12.06 0.81 6.57
N GLN A 58 -13.39 0.86 6.44
CA GLN A 58 -14.11 0.01 5.50
C GLN A 58 -13.73 0.37 4.05
N MET A 59 -13.72 1.66 3.69
CA MET A 59 -13.36 2.09 2.34
C MET A 59 -11.90 1.77 2.01
N ARG A 60 -10.96 1.96 2.96
CA ARG A 60 -9.56 1.51 2.81
C ARG A 60 -9.48 0.03 2.50
N THR A 61 -10.20 -0.80 3.25
CA THR A 61 -10.22 -2.26 3.07
C THR A 61 -10.69 -2.64 1.67
N ASP A 62 -11.73 -1.98 1.17
CA ASP A 62 -12.30 -2.29 -0.14
C ASP A 62 -11.42 -1.77 -1.30
N LEU A 63 -10.83 -0.58 -1.17
CA LEU A 63 -9.88 -0.06 -2.14
C LEU A 63 -8.62 -0.92 -2.24
N LEU A 64 -8.10 -1.43 -1.11
CA LEU A 64 -6.96 -2.37 -1.12
C LEU A 64 -7.30 -3.65 -1.90
N LYS A 65 -8.49 -4.23 -1.70
CA LYS A 65 -8.92 -5.41 -2.48
C LYS A 65 -8.92 -5.12 -3.98
N VAL A 66 -9.52 -4.01 -4.40
CA VAL A 66 -9.56 -3.60 -5.81
C VAL A 66 -8.15 -3.39 -6.37
N ALA A 67 -7.28 -2.73 -5.61
CA ALA A 67 -5.91 -2.45 -5.99
C ALA A 67 -5.10 -3.74 -6.18
N TYR A 68 -5.26 -4.73 -5.29
CA TYR A 68 -4.60 -6.04 -5.42
C TYR A 68 -5.12 -6.84 -6.62
N GLU A 69 -6.41 -6.77 -6.94
CA GLU A 69 -6.94 -7.44 -8.13
C GLU A 69 -6.50 -6.76 -9.43
N ALA A 70 -6.29 -5.43 -9.42
CA ALA A 70 -5.83 -4.69 -10.58
C ALA A 70 -4.39 -5.05 -11.00
N ILE A 71 -3.52 -5.40 -10.05
CA ILE A 71 -2.12 -5.76 -10.33
C ILE A 71 -1.91 -7.25 -10.69
N LYS A 72 -2.94 -8.09 -10.53
CA LYS A 72 -2.90 -9.52 -10.90
C LYS A 72 -3.20 -9.77 -12.39
N LYS A 73 -3.69 -8.76 -13.11
CA LYS A 73 -3.94 -8.81 -14.57
C LYS A 73 -2.71 -8.37 -15.33
#